data_AF-A0A3P7EBD5-F1
#
_entry.id   AF-A0A3P7EBD5-F1
#
_cell.length_a   1.000
_cell.length_b   1.000
_cell.length_c   1.000
_cell.angle_alpha   90.00
_cell.angle_beta   90.00
_cell.angle_gamma   90.00
#
_symmetry.space_group_name_H-M   'P 1'
#
loop_
_entity.id
_entity.type
_entity.pdbx_description
1 polymer ?
#
loop_
_entity_poly.entity_id
_entity_poly.type
_entity_poly.pdbx_seq_one_letter_code
_entity_poly.pdbx_strand_id
1 'polypeptide(L)'
;MAFTKDWIVVITKKDETSLSAANAWMKMIDLSSSVVSPFIAGYIINSISYRFACMIFVVWNLLSVFMEAYIIIRVHNAVPEFAKRDLSPSPDEQRKTECCKKCPGFIQRTIGKWITLFYIYYQQNVFPAAFGLTLLYMTVLGFDGIAIGYAKSQGLSALWLGILRSIGAAFGIIGAYLYSLIETHSSAMKSGFIGLTAQHLALYLCIVSIWLPGSPFDPITYFREITFAIWWQQLKDSFAFVRDKNENETDPNDIDWSTWTSNGHCIISAFTLLIGIAVARLGLYMADLSISQIMQEKVPERERNTVFGVQDSIAQFFSVLK
;
A
#
# COMPACT_ATOMS: atom_id res chain seq x y z
N MET A 1 8.15 9.77 0.76
CA MET A 1 8.24 8.47 1.45
C MET A 1 9.64 7.86 1.32
N ALA A 2 10.26 7.82 0.13
CA ALA A 2 11.67 7.42 -0.02
C ALA A 2 12.64 8.07 0.99
N PHE A 3 12.57 9.40 1.19
CA PHE A 3 13.40 10.11 2.17
C PHE A 3 13.19 9.62 3.62
N THR A 4 11.97 9.28 4.03
CA THR A 4 11.70 8.84 5.40
C THR A 4 12.29 7.45 5.67
N LYS A 5 12.30 6.58 4.66
CA LYS A 5 12.93 5.24 4.73
C LYS A 5 14.46 5.31 4.78
N ASP A 6 15.07 6.36 4.22
CA ASP A 6 16.52 6.57 4.32
C ASP A 6 16.90 7.23 5.65
N TRP A 7 16.14 8.23 6.09
CA TRP A 7 16.42 8.97 7.32
C TRP A 7 16.38 8.10 8.58
N ILE A 8 15.48 7.12 8.62
CA ILE A 8 15.39 6.21 9.77
C ILE A 8 16.69 5.43 9.97
N VAL A 9 17.37 5.03 8.89
CA VAL A 9 18.64 4.30 9.00
C VAL A 9 19.73 5.17 9.64
N VAL A 10 19.79 6.44 9.24
CA VAL A 10 20.79 7.39 9.75
C VAL A 10 20.52 7.71 11.22
N ILE A 11 19.25 7.94 11.59
CA ILE A 11 18.85 8.23 12.98
C ILE A 11 19.12 7.02 13.88
N THR A 12 18.72 5.83 13.43
CA THR A 12 18.91 4.59 14.21
C THR A 12 20.39 4.26 14.43
N LYS A 13 21.25 4.52 13.45
CA LYS A 13 22.71 4.38 13.62
C LYS A 13 23.28 5.31 14.68
N LYS A 14 22.76 6.54 14.77
CA LYS A 14 23.20 7.54 15.74
C LYS A 14 22.74 7.23 17.17
N ASP A 15 21.50 6.78 17.33
CA ASP A 15 20.89 6.53 18.64
C ASP A 15 21.08 5.07 19.14
N GLU A 16 21.81 4.23 18.39
CA GLU A 16 22.01 2.80 18.68
C GLU A 16 20.69 2.02 18.92
N THR A 17 19.60 2.48 18.32
CA THR A 17 18.30 1.83 18.41
C THR A 17 18.20 0.65 17.44
N SER A 18 17.25 -0.27 17.63
CA SER A 18 17.03 -1.35 16.66
C SER A 18 16.27 -0.82 15.44
N LEU A 19 16.85 -1.01 14.25
CA LEU A 19 16.25 -0.59 12.97
C LEU A 19 14.90 -1.27 12.74
N SER A 20 14.78 -2.54 13.13
CA SER A 20 13.54 -3.30 13.04
C SER A 20 12.43 -2.72 13.90
N ALA A 21 12.72 -2.35 15.14
CA ALA A 21 11.73 -1.72 16.01
C ALA A 21 11.35 -0.34 15.49
N ALA A 22 12.31 0.46 15.02
CA ALA A 22 12.03 1.77 14.45
C ALA A 22 11.13 1.67 13.21
N ASN A 23 11.41 0.75 12.29
CA ASN A 23 10.57 0.46 11.13
C ASN A 23 9.17 -0.02 11.53
N ALA A 24 9.08 -0.93 12.50
CA ALA A 24 7.80 -1.43 13.01
C ALA A 24 6.97 -0.30 13.65
N TRP A 25 7.60 0.56 14.45
CA TRP A 25 6.97 1.75 15.04
C TRP A 25 6.47 2.73 13.97
N MET A 26 7.28 3.02 12.95
CA MET A 26 6.88 3.90 11.84
C MET A 26 5.65 3.34 11.12
N LYS A 27 5.64 2.04 10.84
CA LYS A 27 4.50 1.37 10.19
C LYS A 27 3.27 1.34 11.08
N MET A 28 3.44 1.16 12.39
CA MET A 28 2.34 1.20 13.35
C MET A 28 1.68 2.58 13.37
N ILE A 29 2.47 3.66 13.38
CA ILE A 29 1.96 5.04 13.33
C ILE A 29 1.16 5.28 12.03
N ASP A 30 1.70 4.85 10.88
CA ASP A 30 1.02 4.96 9.58
C ASP A 30 -0.33 4.21 9.57
N LEU A 31 -0.33 2.97 10.09
CA LEU A 31 -1.54 2.16 10.15
C LEU A 31 -2.57 2.73 11.12
N SER A 32 -2.16 3.19 12.30
CA SER A 32 -3.05 3.89 13.24
C SER A 32 -3.65 5.14 12.60
N SER A 33 -2.85 5.94 11.89
CA SER A 33 -3.34 7.11 11.15
C SER A 33 -4.34 6.72 10.06
N SER A 34 -4.08 5.64 9.33
CA SER A 34 -4.97 5.16 8.26
C SER A 34 -6.34 4.68 8.76
N VAL A 35 -6.44 4.29 10.03
CA VAL A 35 -7.71 3.88 10.69
C VAL A 35 -8.41 5.09 11.31
N VAL A 36 -7.66 5.94 12.03
CA VAL A 36 -8.20 7.09 12.74
C VAL A 36 -8.64 8.21 11.79
N SER A 37 -7.89 8.44 10.69
CA SER A 37 -8.16 9.56 9.77
C SER A 37 -9.54 9.47 9.10
N PRO A 38 -9.95 8.35 8.49
CA PRO A 38 -11.29 8.23 7.92
C PRO A 38 -12.41 8.33 8.97
N PHE A 39 -12.16 7.82 10.18
CA PHE A 39 -13.13 7.90 11.28
C PHE A 39 -13.37 9.36 11.71
N ILE A 40 -12.31 10.12 11.98
CA ILE A 40 -12.40 11.53 12.34
C ILE A 40 -13.01 12.35 11.19
N ALA A 41 -12.57 12.11 9.96
CA ALA A 41 -13.10 12.81 8.79
C ALA A 41 -14.61 12.55 8.62
N GLY A 42 -15.04 11.29 8.74
CA GLY A 42 -16.45 10.90 8.69
C GLY A 42 -17.27 11.55 9.80
N TYR A 43 -16.75 11.58 11.03
CA TYR A 43 -17.41 12.23 12.17
C TYR A 43 -17.59 13.74 11.95
N ILE A 44 -16.55 14.44 11.48
CA ILE A 44 -16.60 15.88 11.19
C ILE A 44 -17.64 16.18 10.09
N ILE A 45 -17.65 15.39 9.02
CA ILE A 45 -18.58 15.56 7.89
C ILE A 45 -20.03 15.29 8.31
N ASN A 46 -20.28 14.34 9.21
CA ASN A 46 -21.62 14.01 9.68
C ASN A 46 -22.15 14.97 10.76
N SER A 47 -21.26 15.54 11.58
CA SER A 47 -21.65 16.37 12.73
C SER A 47 -21.83 17.85 12.39
N ILE A 48 -21.21 18.33 11.31
CA ILE A 48 -21.13 19.76 10.96
C ILE A 48 -21.51 19.95 9.49
N SER A 49 -22.12 21.09 9.15
CA SER A 49 -22.38 21.46 7.75
C SER A 49 -21.10 21.41 6.90
N TYR A 50 -21.22 20.83 5.69
CA TYR A 50 -20.13 20.60 4.74
C TYR A 50 -19.20 21.81 4.54
N ARG A 51 -19.75 23.04 4.48
CA ARG A 51 -18.95 24.26 4.29
C ARG A 51 -17.94 24.47 5.43
N PHE A 52 -18.37 24.29 6.68
CA PHE A 52 -17.50 24.43 7.84
C PHE A 52 -16.53 23.26 7.94
N ALA A 53 -16.95 22.03 7.62
CA ALA A 53 -16.05 20.87 7.55
C ALA A 53 -14.89 21.11 6.56
N CYS A 54 -15.19 21.63 5.36
CA CYS A 54 -14.17 21.99 4.37
C CYS A 54 -13.21 23.08 4.91
N MET A 55 -13.74 24.12 5.56
CA MET A 55 -12.90 25.16 6.17
C MET A 55 -11.97 24.59 7.25
N ILE A 56 -12.47 23.68 8.09
CA ILE A 56 -11.65 22.98 9.10
C ILE A 56 -10.52 22.21 8.41
N PHE A 57 -10.80 21.44 7.36
CA PHE A 57 -9.77 20.70 6.63
C PHE A 57 -8.73 21.61 5.96
N VAL A 58 -9.14 22.73 5.36
CA VAL A 58 -8.20 23.68 4.75
C VAL A 58 -7.29 24.30 5.80
N VAL A 59 -7.85 24.77 6.92
CA VAL A 59 -7.07 25.34 8.03
C VAL A 59 -6.12 24.30 8.63
N TRP A 60 -6.60 23.07 8.84
CA TRP A 60 -5.78 21.96 9.34
C TRP A 60 -4.60 21.64 8.40
N ASN A 61 -4.85 21.54 7.09
CA ASN A 61 -3.79 21.27 6.12
C ASN A 61 -2.75 22.40 6.08
N LEU A 62 -3.18 23.67 6.12
CA LEU A 62 -2.25 24.80 6.18
C LEU A 62 -1.38 24.74 7.44
N LEU A 63 -1.98 24.51 8.61
CA LEU A 63 -1.25 24.36 9.87
C LEU A 63 -0.29 23.15 9.84
N SER A 64 -0.72 22.02 9.26
CA SER A 64 0.11 20.81 9.11
C SER A 64 1.36 21.09 8.30
N VAL A 65 1.25 21.82 7.18
CA VAL A 65 2.41 22.17 6.34
C VAL A 65 3.46 22.98 7.11
N PHE A 66 3.04 23.97 7.92
CA PHE A 66 3.97 24.74 8.74
C PHE A 66 4.64 23.88 9.82
N MET A 67 3.86 23.01 10.48
CA MET A 67 4.37 22.10 11.50
C MET A 67 5.34 21.06 10.93
N GLU A 68 5.01 20.46 9.79
CA GLU A 68 5.87 19.51 9.08
C GLU A 68 7.18 20.16 8.64
N ALA A 69 7.12 21.35 8.04
CA ALA A 69 8.31 22.11 7.65
C ALA A 69 9.21 22.40 8.86
N TYR A 70 8.62 22.83 9.98
CA TYR A 70 9.36 23.07 11.22
C TYR A 70 10.07 21.80 11.74
N ILE A 71 9.36 20.67 11.80
CA ILE A 71 9.93 19.39 12.26
C ILE A 71 11.05 18.92 11.34
N ILE A 72 10.85 18.99 10.01
CA ILE A 72 11.86 18.63 9.01
C ILE A 72 13.12 19.48 9.18
N ILE A 73 12.99 20.80 9.34
CA ILE A 73 14.12 21.71 9.57
C ILE A 73 14.84 21.35 10.87
N ARG A 74 14.09 21.06 11.95
CA ARG A 74 14.66 20.68 13.24
C ARG A 74 15.44 19.37 13.14
N VAL A 75 14.89 18.35 12.49
CA VAL A 75 15.55 17.05 12.29
C VAL A 75 16.80 17.20 11.42
N HIS A 76 16.71 17.97 10.34
CA HIS A 76 17.85 18.25 9.46
C HIS A 76 18.98 18.94 10.22
N ASN A 77 18.67 19.89 11.11
CA ASN A 77 19.68 20.58 11.93
C ASN A 77 20.26 19.68 13.05
N ALA A 78 19.49 18.70 13.55
CA ALA A 78 19.93 17.79 14.60
C ALA A 78 20.87 16.67 14.10
N VAL A 79 20.79 16.33 12.81
CA VAL A 79 21.57 15.26 12.19
C VAL A 79 22.35 15.85 11.01
N PRO A 80 23.59 16.36 11.23
CA PRO A 80 24.38 17.03 10.20
C PRO A 80 24.79 16.08 9.05
N GLU A 81 24.67 14.77 9.23
CA GLU A 81 24.88 13.77 8.19
C GLU A 81 23.90 13.95 7.02
N PHE A 82 22.68 14.44 7.28
CA PHE A 82 21.72 14.75 6.21
C PHE A 82 22.15 15.92 5.31
N ALA A 83 23.01 16.82 5.81
CA ALA A 83 23.50 17.95 5.03
C ALA A 83 24.62 17.56 4.06
N LYS A 84 25.31 16.43 4.29
CA LYS A 84 26.37 15.93 3.42
C LYS A 84 25.76 15.20 2.22
N ARG A 85 25.30 15.95 1.23
CA ARG A 85 25.11 15.39 -0.11
C ARG A 85 26.48 15.22 -0.73
N ASP A 86 27.03 14.00 -0.72
CA ASP A 86 28.14 13.65 -1.61
C ASP A 86 27.62 13.68 -3.06
N LEU A 87 27.57 14.90 -3.61
CA LEU A 87 27.16 15.24 -4.95
C LEU A 87 28.19 14.84 -6.01
N SER A 88 29.31 14.22 -5.61
CA SER A 88 30.19 13.58 -6.56
C SER A 88 29.34 12.56 -7.32
N PRO A 89 29.24 12.60 -8.65
CA PRO A 89 28.74 11.48 -9.44
C PRO A 89 29.76 10.34 -9.32
N SER A 90 29.34 9.08 -9.46
CA SER A 90 30.36 8.05 -9.65
C SER A 90 31.08 8.34 -10.97
N PRO A 91 32.38 8.01 -11.13
CA PRO A 91 33.06 8.16 -12.41
C PRO A 91 32.27 7.49 -13.57
N ASP A 92 31.54 6.42 -13.27
CA ASP A 92 30.64 5.73 -14.21
C ASP A 92 29.35 6.52 -14.53
N GLU A 93 28.76 7.19 -13.55
CA GLU A 93 27.56 8.03 -13.75
C GLU A 93 27.91 9.31 -14.54
N GLN A 94 29.08 9.90 -14.29
CA GLN A 94 29.63 10.98 -15.12
C GLN A 94 29.88 10.52 -16.56
N ARG A 95 30.51 9.35 -16.74
CA ARG A 95 30.83 8.80 -18.07
C ARG A 95 29.56 8.43 -18.87
N LYS A 96 28.52 7.89 -18.22
CA LYS A 96 27.22 7.58 -18.86
C LYS A 96 26.40 8.84 -19.17
N THR A 97 26.40 9.83 -18.25
CA THR A 97 25.72 11.11 -18.49
C THR A 97 26.40 11.91 -19.62
N GLU A 98 27.73 11.85 -19.72
CA GLU A 98 28.49 12.46 -20.83
C GLU A 98 28.23 11.80 -22.18
N CYS A 99 28.07 10.47 -22.22
CA CYS A 99 27.66 9.78 -23.44
C CYS A 99 26.31 10.33 -23.97
N CYS A 100 25.42 10.75 -23.07
CA CYS A 100 24.11 11.32 -23.39
C CYS A 100 24.11 12.85 -23.63
N LYS A 101 25.21 13.58 -23.32
CA LYS A 101 25.29 15.04 -23.55
C LYS A 101 25.34 15.41 -25.04
N LYS A 102 25.70 14.50 -25.93
CA LYS A 102 25.85 14.77 -27.38
C LYS A 102 24.55 14.69 -28.20
N CYS A 103 23.39 14.40 -27.58
CA CYS A 103 22.10 14.32 -28.31
C CYS A 103 21.11 15.43 -27.89
N PRO A 104 20.52 16.19 -28.82
CA PRO A 104 19.72 17.39 -28.52
C PRO A 104 18.24 17.14 -28.17
N GLY A 105 17.79 15.89 -27.96
CA GLY A 105 16.39 15.60 -27.64
C GLY A 105 16.07 15.71 -26.15
N PHE A 106 15.18 16.63 -25.74
CA PHE A 106 14.65 16.71 -24.37
C PHE A 106 14.04 15.37 -23.91
N ILE A 107 13.32 14.70 -24.81
CA ILE A 107 12.71 13.38 -24.60
C ILE A 107 13.80 12.31 -24.35
N GLN A 108 14.87 12.31 -25.15
CA GLN A 108 15.98 11.37 -24.99
C GLN A 108 16.75 11.59 -23.68
N ARG A 109 16.92 12.85 -23.26
CA ARG A 109 17.56 13.18 -21.98
C ARG A 109 16.70 12.73 -20.78
N THR A 110 15.39 12.89 -20.85
CA THR A 110 14.49 12.45 -19.78
C THR A 110 14.45 10.92 -19.74
N ILE A 111 14.13 10.25 -20.85
CA ILE A 111 14.08 8.78 -20.93
C ILE A 111 15.43 8.16 -20.54
N GLY A 112 16.54 8.71 -21.02
CA GLY A 112 17.88 8.25 -20.66
C GLY A 112 18.16 8.30 -19.16
N LYS A 113 17.66 9.34 -18.46
CA LYS A 113 17.74 9.41 -16.99
C LYS A 113 16.90 8.31 -16.34
N TRP A 114 15.65 8.12 -16.75
CA TRP A 114 14.79 7.07 -16.20
C TRP A 114 15.39 5.67 -16.37
N ILE A 115 15.93 5.37 -17.56
CA ILE A 115 16.63 4.12 -17.83
C ILE A 115 17.86 3.96 -16.93
N THR A 116 18.61 5.03 -16.69
CA THR A 116 19.78 5.01 -15.79
C THR A 116 19.37 4.72 -14.35
N LEU A 117 18.31 5.36 -13.85
CA LEU A 117 17.80 5.12 -12.49
C LEU A 117 17.29 3.68 -12.34
N PHE A 118 16.57 3.17 -13.33
CA PHE A 118 16.11 1.79 -13.35
C PHE A 118 17.27 0.79 -13.44
N TYR A 119 18.31 1.12 -14.19
CA TYR A 119 19.53 0.30 -14.27
C TYR A 119 20.23 0.22 -12.92
N ILE A 120 20.37 1.34 -12.19
CA ILE A 120 20.91 1.35 -10.82
C ILE A 120 20.07 0.47 -9.89
N TYR A 121 18.74 0.53 -10.02
CA TYR A 121 17.82 -0.32 -9.25
C TYR A 121 17.99 -1.81 -9.58
N TYR A 122 18.12 -2.16 -10.87
CA TYR A 122 18.31 -3.54 -11.33
C TYR A 122 19.66 -4.12 -10.93
N GLN A 123 20.71 -3.30 -10.84
CA GLN A 123 22.04 -3.74 -10.41
C GLN A 123 22.12 -4.10 -8.92
N GLN A 124 21.12 -3.75 -8.10
CA GLN A 124 21.15 -4.07 -6.67
C GLN A 124 20.93 -5.56 -6.43
N ASN A 125 21.72 -6.17 -5.54
CA ASN A 125 21.53 -7.57 -5.12
C ASN A 125 20.15 -7.83 -4.49
N VAL A 126 19.48 -6.78 -3.99
CA VAL A 126 18.13 -6.85 -3.40
C VAL A 126 17.01 -6.70 -4.42
N PHE A 127 17.33 -6.47 -5.70
CA PHE A 127 16.36 -6.23 -6.76
C PHE A 127 15.23 -7.29 -6.81
N PRO A 128 15.49 -8.62 -6.76
CA PRO A 128 14.42 -9.60 -6.89
C PRO A 128 13.38 -9.50 -5.76
N ALA A 129 13.84 -9.29 -4.52
CA ALA A 129 12.96 -9.13 -3.36
C ALA A 129 12.19 -7.80 -3.42
N ALA A 130 12.90 -6.71 -3.74
CA ALA A 130 12.30 -5.38 -3.85
C ALA A 130 11.26 -5.33 -4.99
N PHE A 131 11.58 -5.89 -6.15
CA PHE A 131 10.67 -5.94 -7.30
C PHE A 131 9.50 -6.89 -7.03
N GLY A 132 9.74 -8.03 -6.39
CA GLY A 132 8.68 -8.92 -5.90
C GLY A 132 7.68 -8.19 -4.99
N LEU A 133 8.18 -7.37 -4.06
CA LEU A 133 7.34 -6.51 -3.24
C LEU A 133 6.55 -5.52 -4.09
N THR A 134 7.16 -4.87 -5.10
CA THR A 134 6.40 -3.96 -5.98
C THR A 134 5.27 -4.65 -6.76
N LEU A 135 5.45 -5.91 -7.17
CA LEU A 135 4.40 -6.68 -7.83
C LEU A 135 3.22 -6.97 -6.89
N LEU A 136 3.48 -7.13 -5.59
CA LEU A 136 2.41 -7.31 -4.60
C LEU A 136 1.49 -6.08 -4.51
N TYR A 137 1.91 -4.88 -4.93
CA TYR A 137 1.05 -3.69 -4.97
C TYR A 137 -0.01 -3.74 -6.07
N MET A 138 0.14 -4.61 -7.07
CA MET A 138 -0.86 -4.86 -8.12
C MET A 138 -1.99 -5.79 -7.63
N THR A 139 -1.87 -6.35 -6.42
CA THR A 139 -2.87 -7.31 -5.94
C THR A 139 -4.24 -6.66 -5.77
N VAL A 140 -5.27 -7.32 -6.28
CA VAL A 140 -6.67 -6.96 -6.04
C VAL A 140 -7.16 -7.47 -4.67
N LEU A 141 -6.40 -8.41 -4.06
CA LEU A 141 -6.71 -9.04 -2.78
C LEU A 141 -6.29 -8.16 -1.58
N GLY A 142 -6.81 -6.94 -1.54
CA GLY A 142 -6.64 -5.96 -0.46
C GLY A 142 -7.97 -5.29 -0.11
N PHE A 143 -8.06 -4.62 1.04
CA PHE A 143 -9.23 -3.81 1.43
C PHE A 143 -9.32 -2.49 0.64
N ASP A 144 -9.27 -2.60 -0.69
CA ASP A 144 -9.32 -1.51 -1.63
C ASP A 144 -10.71 -1.41 -2.27
N GLY A 145 -10.94 -0.38 -3.09
CA GLY A 145 -12.24 -0.13 -3.71
C GLY A 145 -12.80 -1.32 -4.50
N ILE A 146 -11.95 -2.14 -5.13
CA ILE A 146 -12.37 -3.30 -5.92
C ILE A 146 -12.95 -4.40 -5.03
N ALA A 147 -12.23 -4.84 -3.98
CA ALA A 147 -12.71 -5.89 -3.09
C ALA A 147 -13.93 -5.45 -2.27
N ILE A 148 -13.95 -4.18 -1.84
CA ILE A 148 -15.10 -3.59 -1.13
C ILE A 148 -16.31 -3.48 -2.06
N GLY A 149 -16.11 -3.04 -3.30
CA GLY A 149 -17.16 -2.96 -4.31
C GLY A 149 -17.73 -4.33 -4.65
N TYR A 150 -16.87 -5.34 -4.81
CA TYR A 150 -17.29 -6.73 -4.99
C TYR A 150 -18.15 -7.21 -3.81
N ALA A 151 -17.67 -7.06 -2.58
CA ALA A 151 -18.41 -7.53 -1.42
C ALA A 151 -19.74 -6.78 -1.22
N LYS A 152 -19.79 -5.48 -1.51
CA LYS A 152 -21.05 -4.71 -1.54
C LYS A 152 -22.01 -5.23 -2.61
N SER A 153 -21.51 -5.56 -3.81
CA SER A 153 -22.34 -6.13 -4.90
C SER A 153 -22.92 -7.52 -4.57
N GLN A 154 -22.30 -8.24 -3.63
CA GLN A 154 -22.80 -9.52 -3.11
C GLN A 154 -23.80 -9.34 -1.95
N GLY A 155 -24.22 -8.12 -1.64
CA GLY A 155 -25.17 -7.82 -0.57
C GLY A 155 -24.54 -7.69 0.82
N LEU A 156 -23.22 -7.59 0.96
CA LEU A 156 -22.60 -7.41 2.27
C LEU A 156 -22.76 -5.96 2.75
N SER A 157 -23.38 -5.79 3.93
CA SER A 157 -23.64 -4.47 4.50
C SER A 157 -22.35 -3.70 4.84
N ALA A 158 -22.44 -2.36 4.84
CA ALA A 158 -21.31 -1.47 5.12
C ALA A 158 -20.69 -1.69 6.51
N LEU A 159 -21.49 -2.14 7.49
CA LEU A 159 -21.02 -2.44 8.84
C LEU A 159 -20.03 -3.62 8.83
N TRP A 160 -20.36 -4.71 8.16
CA TRP A 160 -19.48 -5.89 8.07
C TRP A 160 -18.20 -5.60 7.30
N LEU A 161 -18.28 -4.80 6.24
CA LEU A 161 -17.10 -4.31 5.51
C LEU A 161 -16.17 -3.51 6.44
N GLY A 162 -16.73 -2.66 7.30
CA GLY A 162 -15.99 -1.91 8.32
C GLY A 162 -15.33 -2.82 9.37
N ILE A 163 -16.06 -3.81 9.89
CA ILE A 163 -15.55 -4.78 10.87
C ILE A 163 -14.39 -5.60 10.27
N LEU A 164 -14.56 -6.16 9.08
CA LEU A 164 -13.54 -6.99 8.43
C LEU A 164 -12.30 -6.19 8.06
N ARG A 165 -12.46 -4.95 7.59
CA ARG A 165 -11.34 -4.03 7.37
C ARG A 165 -10.59 -3.74 8.66
N SER A 166 -11.30 -3.55 9.77
CA SER A 166 -10.69 -3.30 11.09
C SER A 166 -9.94 -4.52 11.60
N ILE A 167 -10.47 -5.73 11.40
CA ILE A 167 -9.78 -6.99 11.67
C ILE A 167 -8.49 -7.09 10.84
N GLY A 168 -8.56 -6.76 9.54
CA GLY A 168 -7.37 -6.72 8.68
C GLY A 168 -6.30 -5.72 9.13
N ALA A 169 -6.71 -4.56 9.64
CA ALA A 169 -5.78 -3.60 10.25
C ALA A 169 -5.14 -4.18 11.52
N ALA A 170 -5.91 -4.83 12.39
CA ALA A 170 -5.37 -5.51 13.57
C ALA A 170 -4.34 -6.59 13.19
N PHE A 171 -4.63 -7.41 12.18
CA PHE A 171 -3.66 -8.37 11.64
C PHE A 171 -2.40 -7.71 11.08
N GLY A 172 -2.52 -6.54 10.44
CA GLY A 172 -1.37 -5.73 10.01
C GLY A 172 -0.49 -5.25 11.17
N ILE A 173 -1.09 -4.77 12.27
CA ILE A 173 -0.36 -4.37 13.49
C ILE A 173 0.34 -5.58 14.11
N ILE A 174 -0.36 -6.71 14.23
CA ILE A 174 0.20 -7.96 14.72
C ILE A 174 1.38 -8.40 13.84
N GLY A 175 1.25 -8.29 12.51
CA GLY A 175 2.32 -8.60 11.57
C GLY A 175 3.57 -7.73 11.77
N ALA A 176 3.39 -6.43 12.04
CA ALA A 176 4.50 -5.52 12.34
C ALA A 176 5.20 -5.83 13.67
N TYR A 177 4.43 -6.19 14.70
CA TYR A 177 4.98 -6.62 15.98
C TYR A 177 5.73 -7.96 15.86
N LEU A 178 5.12 -8.95 15.20
CA LEU A 178 5.74 -10.24 14.93
C LEU A 178 7.04 -10.11 14.12
N TYR A 179 7.07 -9.20 13.14
CA TYR A 179 8.28 -8.87 12.41
C TYR A 179 9.41 -8.44 13.36
N SER A 180 9.15 -7.48 14.23
CA SER A 180 10.15 -6.98 15.18
C SER A 180 10.66 -8.10 16.10
N LEU A 181 9.76 -8.96 16.60
CA LEU A 181 10.14 -10.09 17.45
C LEU A 181 10.99 -11.13 16.70
N ILE A 182 10.59 -11.53 15.50
CA ILE A 182 11.31 -12.55 14.73
C ILE A 182 12.67 -12.01 14.27
N GLU A 183 12.75 -10.73 13.92
CA GLU A 183 14.01 -10.10 13.51
C GLU A 183 15.02 -10.08 14.67
N THR A 184 14.59 -9.73 15.89
CA THR A 184 15.49 -9.73 17.06
C THR A 184 16.09 -11.10 17.38
N HIS A 185 15.43 -12.19 16.98
CA HIS A 185 15.88 -13.56 17.26
C HIS A 185 16.48 -14.27 16.06
N SER A 186 16.21 -13.82 14.84
CA SER A 186 16.52 -14.56 13.62
C SER A 186 17.31 -13.68 12.64
N SER A 187 16.65 -13.14 11.63
CA SER A 187 17.22 -12.24 10.64
C SER A 187 16.05 -11.69 9.81
N ALA A 188 16.20 -10.47 9.30
CA ALA A 188 15.21 -9.88 8.40
C ALA A 188 14.87 -10.80 7.21
N MET A 189 15.83 -11.54 6.64
CA MET A 189 15.55 -12.45 5.52
C MET A 189 14.60 -13.61 5.90
N LYS A 190 14.76 -14.18 7.10
CA LYS A 190 13.92 -15.28 7.58
C LYS A 190 12.52 -14.78 7.93
N SER A 191 12.41 -13.60 8.55
CA SER A 191 11.09 -13.00 8.83
C SER A 191 10.32 -12.69 7.55
N GLY A 192 11.00 -12.24 6.49
CA GLY A 192 10.39 -12.02 5.18
C GLY A 192 9.87 -13.31 4.55
N PHE A 193 10.65 -14.40 4.60
CA PHE A 193 10.21 -15.70 4.09
C PHE A 193 9.01 -16.25 4.86
N ILE A 194 9.02 -16.14 6.20
CA ILE A 194 7.89 -16.54 7.05
C ILE A 194 6.66 -15.69 6.72
N GLY A 195 6.82 -14.37 6.58
CA GLY A 195 5.75 -13.45 6.23
C GLY A 195 5.12 -13.78 4.87
N LEU A 196 5.94 -13.99 3.83
CA LEU A 196 5.45 -14.38 2.51
C LEU A 196 4.75 -15.74 2.53
N THR A 197 5.26 -16.70 3.30
CA THR A 197 4.62 -18.02 3.46
C THR A 197 3.27 -17.88 4.14
N ALA A 198 3.18 -17.12 5.24
CA ALA A 198 1.93 -16.85 5.95
C ALA A 198 0.91 -16.12 5.07
N GLN A 199 1.38 -15.14 4.27
CA GLN A 199 0.55 -14.46 3.28
C GLN A 199 -0.01 -15.45 2.25
N HIS A 200 0.85 -16.29 1.66
CA HIS A 200 0.43 -17.26 0.65
C HIS A 200 -0.57 -18.28 1.20
N LEU A 201 -0.36 -18.75 2.44
CA LEU A 201 -1.30 -19.62 3.16
C LEU A 201 -2.68 -18.96 3.33
N ALA A 202 -2.72 -17.68 3.70
CA ALA A 202 -3.97 -16.94 3.83
C ALA A 202 -4.65 -16.69 2.47
N LEU A 203 -3.88 -16.49 1.40
CA LEU A 203 -4.44 -16.34 0.05
C LEU A 203 -5.08 -17.63 -0.47
N TYR A 204 -4.70 -18.81 0.00
CA TYR A 204 -5.45 -20.04 -0.31
C TYR A 204 -6.90 -19.97 0.16
N LEU A 205 -7.22 -19.27 1.25
CA LEU A 205 -8.62 -19.03 1.65
C LEU A 205 -9.37 -18.18 0.61
N CYS A 206 -8.69 -17.21 0.01
CA CYS A 206 -9.26 -16.42 -1.08
C CYS A 206 -9.51 -17.30 -2.31
N ILE A 207 -8.61 -18.24 -2.60
CA ILE A 207 -8.79 -19.18 -3.72
C ILE A 207 -9.98 -20.11 -3.44
N VAL A 208 -10.09 -20.68 -2.23
CA VAL A 208 -11.23 -21.52 -1.82
C VAL A 208 -12.56 -20.76 -1.97
N SER A 209 -12.58 -19.45 -1.71
CA SER A 209 -13.79 -18.62 -1.82
C SER A 209 -14.42 -18.62 -3.22
N ILE A 210 -13.65 -18.90 -4.27
CA ILE A 210 -14.14 -18.93 -5.66
C ILE A 210 -15.11 -20.10 -5.90
N TRP A 211 -14.91 -21.23 -5.22
CA TRP A 211 -15.79 -22.40 -5.37
C TRP A 211 -16.88 -22.47 -4.31
N LEU A 212 -16.98 -21.48 -3.41
CA LEU A 212 -18.03 -21.42 -2.41
C LEU A 212 -19.35 -20.92 -3.00
N PRO A 213 -20.49 -21.36 -2.45
CA PRO A 213 -21.80 -20.90 -2.91
C PRO A 213 -21.93 -19.38 -2.78
N GLY A 214 -22.52 -18.77 -3.81
CA GLY A 214 -22.62 -17.30 -3.94
C GLY A 214 -21.51 -16.67 -4.77
N SER A 215 -20.47 -17.39 -5.17
CA SER A 215 -19.47 -16.84 -6.08
C SER A 215 -20.07 -16.59 -7.48
N PRO A 216 -19.95 -15.38 -8.07
CA PRO A 216 -20.38 -15.10 -9.44
C PRO A 216 -19.34 -15.58 -10.48
N PHE A 217 -18.44 -16.50 -10.11
CA PHE A 217 -17.32 -16.90 -10.96
C PHE A 217 -17.78 -17.85 -12.08
N ASP A 218 -18.08 -17.26 -13.24
CA ASP A 218 -18.36 -17.99 -14.49
C ASP A 218 -17.29 -17.66 -15.55
N PRO A 219 -16.18 -18.41 -15.61
CA PRO A 219 -15.07 -18.07 -16.50
C PRO A 219 -15.47 -18.13 -17.98
N ILE A 220 -16.32 -19.09 -18.37
CA ILE A 220 -16.72 -19.29 -19.76
C ILE A 220 -17.58 -18.11 -20.26
N THR A 221 -18.53 -17.66 -19.45
CA THR A 221 -19.39 -16.52 -19.78
C THR A 221 -18.58 -15.23 -19.82
N TYR A 222 -17.70 -15.03 -18.85
CA TYR A 222 -16.82 -13.85 -18.78
C TYR A 222 -15.93 -13.70 -20.01
N PHE A 223 -15.18 -14.74 -20.40
CA PHE A 223 -14.31 -14.66 -21.57
C PHE A 223 -15.06 -14.54 -22.90
N ARG A 224 -16.33 -14.96 -22.96
CA ARG A 224 -17.18 -14.77 -24.15
C ARG A 224 -17.71 -13.34 -24.26
N GLU A 225 -17.92 -12.67 -23.13
CA GLU A 225 -18.52 -11.32 -23.07
C GLU A 225 -17.49 -10.18 -23.02
N ILE A 226 -16.22 -10.46 -22.68
CA ILE A 226 -15.15 -9.46 -22.81
C ILE A 226 -14.97 -9.09 -24.29
N THR A 227 -15.62 -8.01 -24.69
CA THR A 227 -15.31 -7.26 -25.90
C THR A 227 -14.94 -5.85 -25.48
N PHE A 228 -13.88 -5.27 -26.07
CA PHE A 228 -13.44 -3.90 -25.75
C PHE A 228 -14.57 -2.88 -25.82
N ALA A 229 -15.51 -3.06 -26.76
CA ALA A 229 -16.69 -2.22 -26.89
C ALA A 229 -17.61 -2.26 -25.66
N ILE A 230 -17.89 -3.45 -25.11
CA ILE A 230 -18.74 -3.61 -23.91
C ILE A 230 -18.03 -3.02 -22.69
N TRP A 231 -16.74 -3.33 -22.53
CA TRP A 231 -15.93 -2.76 -21.45
C TRP A 231 -15.92 -1.23 -21.49
N TRP A 232 -15.73 -0.62 -22.66
CA TRP A 232 -15.72 0.83 -22.82
C TRP A 232 -17.08 1.48 -22.53
N GLN A 233 -18.19 0.79 -22.83
CA GLN A 233 -19.54 1.26 -22.46
C GLN A 233 -19.77 1.17 -20.95
N GLN A 234 -19.46 0.04 -20.32
CA GLN A 234 -19.56 -0.12 -18.86
C GLN A 234 -18.72 0.90 -18.10
N LEU A 235 -17.51 1.19 -18.61
CA LEU A 235 -16.65 2.23 -18.08
C LEU A 235 -17.30 3.61 -18.20
N LYS A 236 -17.86 3.96 -19.37
CA LYS A 236 -18.60 5.23 -19.55
C LYS A 236 -19.80 5.34 -18.62
N ASP A 237 -20.58 4.28 -18.48
CA ASP A 237 -21.76 4.23 -17.60
C ASP A 237 -21.36 4.40 -16.13
N SER A 238 -20.19 3.89 -15.73
CA SER A 238 -19.64 4.09 -14.37
C SER A 238 -19.29 5.55 -14.08
N PHE A 239 -18.97 6.35 -15.10
CA PHE A 239 -18.72 7.80 -14.97
C PHE A 239 -19.98 8.65 -15.20
N ALA A 240 -21.07 8.07 -15.70
CA ALA A 240 -22.34 8.76 -15.79
C ALA A 240 -22.86 8.99 -14.36
N PHE A 241 -22.90 10.25 -13.93
CA PHE A 241 -23.44 10.62 -12.62
C PHE A 241 -24.93 10.28 -12.55
N VAL A 242 -25.26 9.08 -12.07
CA VAL A 242 -26.62 8.74 -11.68
C VAL A 242 -26.87 9.40 -10.34
N ARG A 243 -27.73 10.44 -10.34
CA ARG A 243 -28.28 11.04 -9.13
C ARG A 243 -29.29 10.07 -8.56
N ASP A 244 -28.85 9.03 -7.87
CA ASP A 244 -29.79 8.23 -7.09
C ASP A 244 -30.21 9.02 -5.85
N LYS A 245 -31.52 9.25 -5.78
CA LYS A 245 -32.20 9.89 -4.67
C LYS A 245 -32.67 8.78 -3.74
N ASN A 246 -32.33 8.92 -2.46
CA ASN A 246 -33.01 8.27 -1.34
C ASN A 246 -32.91 6.74 -1.28
N GLU A 247 -31.70 6.19 -1.19
CA GLU A 247 -31.52 4.99 -0.36
C GLU A 247 -31.55 5.44 1.10
N ASN A 248 -32.76 5.50 1.69
CA ASN A 248 -32.93 5.35 3.14
C ASN A 248 -32.83 3.85 3.48
N GLU A 249 -31.80 3.17 2.97
CA GLU A 249 -31.49 1.81 3.37
C GLU A 249 -30.82 1.86 4.74
N THR A 250 -31.66 1.93 5.78
CA THR A 250 -31.41 1.07 6.93
C THR A 250 -31.48 -0.37 6.41
N ASP A 251 -30.40 -0.84 5.77
CA ASP A 251 -30.21 -2.24 5.42
C ASP A 251 -30.41 -3.03 6.73
N PRO A 252 -31.52 -3.77 6.88
CA PRO A 252 -31.76 -4.53 8.09
C PRO A 252 -30.61 -5.54 8.17
N ASN A 253 -29.78 -5.45 9.21
CA ASN A 253 -28.58 -6.27 9.42
C ASN A 253 -28.90 -7.77 9.66
N ASP A 254 -29.95 -8.32 9.06
CA ASP A 254 -30.38 -9.70 9.25
C ASP A 254 -29.61 -10.61 8.28
N ILE A 255 -28.33 -10.82 8.60
CA ILE A 255 -27.62 -11.98 8.07
C ILE A 255 -28.18 -13.20 8.79
N ASP A 256 -28.84 -14.08 8.04
CA ASP A 256 -29.19 -15.39 8.56
C ASP A 256 -27.93 -16.25 8.61
N TRP A 257 -27.32 -16.34 9.79
CA TRP A 257 -26.11 -17.12 10.04
C TRP A 257 -26.28 -18.62 9.81
N SER A 258 -27.51 -19.13 9.82
CA SER A 258 -27.77 -20.54 9.58
C SER A 258 -27.65 -20.91 8.10
N THR A 259 -28.12 -20.02 7.22
CA THR A 259 -28.05 -20.20 5.77
C THR A 259 -26.91 -19.43 5.11
N TRP A 260 -26.24 -18.54 5.85
CA TRP A 260 -25.27 -17.56 5.36
C TRP A 260 -25.82 -16.77 4.16
N THR A 261 -27.06 -16.32 4.28
CA THR A 261 -27.71 -15.49 3.29
C THR A 261 -27.97 -14.09 3.83
N SER A 262 -27.86 -13.09 2.97
CA SER A 262 -28.28 -11.72 3.23
C SER A 262 -29.15 -11.27 2.06
N ASN A 263 -30.37 -10.81 2.34
CA ASN A 263 -31.32 -10.37 1.32
C ASN A 263 -31.51 -11.37 0.15
N GLY A 264 -31.46 -12.69 0.45
CA GLY A 264 -31.61 -13.77 -0.53
C GLY A 264 -30.35 -14.19 -1.29
N HIS A 265 -29.21 -13.52 -1.09
CA HIS A 265 -27.92 -13.87 -1.71
C HIS A 265 -27.00 -14.61 -0.72
N CYS A 266 -26.33 -15.67 -1.19
CA CYS A 266 -25.34 -16.39 -0.39
C CYS A 266 -24.06 -15.55 -0.23
N ILE A 267 -23.71 -15.18 1.00
CA ILE A 267 -22.56 -14.31 1.29
C ILE A 267 -21.29 -15.08 1.67
N ILE A 268 -21.34 -16.42 1.74
CA ILE A 268 -20.22 -17.29 2.18
C ILE A 268 -18.95 -17.00 1.38
N SER A 269 -19.06 -16.92 0.06
CA SER A 269 -17.91 -16.67 -0.83
C SER A 269 -17.27 -15.31 -0.52
N ALA A 270 -18.06 -14.23 -0.53
CA ALA A 270 -17.56 -12.88 -0.26
C ALA A 270 -16.97 -12.75 1.16
N PHE A 271 -17.62 -13.34 2.17
CA PHE A 271 -17.12 -13.29 3.54
C PHE A 271 -15.81 -14.06 3.70
N THR A 272 -15.70 -15.26 3.11
CA THR A 272 -14.46 -16.05 3.12
C THR A 272 -13.32 -15.33 2.42
N LEU A 273 -13.61 -14.67 1.29
CA LEU A 273 -12.65 -13.84 0.57
C LEU A 273 -12.09 -12.73 1.48
N LEU A 274 -12.97 -11.96 2.12
CA LEU A 274 -12.57 -10.84 2.98
C LEU A 274 -11.81 -11.29 4.23
N ILE A 275 -12.17 -12.44 4.82
CA ILE A 275 -11.41 -13.05 5.91
C ILE A 275 -10.01 -13.45 5.43
N GLY A 276 -9.91 -14.08 4.25
CA GLY A 276 -8.62 -14.42 3.64
C GLY A 276 -7.74 -13.19 3.43
N ILE A 277 -8.31 -12.09 2.91
CA ILE A 277 -7.63 -10.80 2.75
C ILE A 277 -7.19 -10.23 4.11
N ALA A 278 -8.04 -10.31 5.14
CA ALA A 278 -7.72 -9.84 6.49
C ALA A 278 -6.54 -10.57 7.09
N VAL A 279 -6.54 -11.91 7.03
CA VAL A 279 -5.45 -12.73 7.57
C VAL A 279 -4.17 -12.54 6.75
N ALA A 280 -4.27 -12.40 5.42
CA ALA A 280 -3.11 -12.18 4.54
C ALA A 280 -2.34 -10.89 4.87
N ARG A 281 -2.99 -9.88 5.48
CA ARG A 281 -2.33 -8.64 5.93
C ARG A 281 -1.25 -8.88 6.97
N LEU A 282 -1.37 -9.91 7.81
CA LEU A 282 -0.34 -10.29 8.78
C LEU A 282 0.98 -10.62 8.06
N GLY A 283 0.91 -11.54 7.09
CA GLY A 283 2.08 -11.97 6.33
C GLY A 283 2.62 -10.86 5.42
N LEU A 284 1.73 -10.11 4.76
CA LEU A 284 2.09 -9.02 3.87
C LEU A 284 2.86 -7.91 4.60
N TYR A 285 2.43 -7.48 5.78
CA TYR A 285 3.09 -6.39 6.52
C TYR A 285 4.44 -6.84 7.10
N MET A 286 4.53 -8.11 7.51
CA MET A 286 5.80 -8.71 7.93
C MET A 286 6.81 -8.77 6.78
N ALA A 287 6.36 -9.17 5.59
CA ALA A 287 7.20 -9.18 4.38
C ALA A 287 7.60 -7.78 3.92
N ASP A 288 6.68 -6.82 3.94
CA ASP A 288 6.93 -5.41 3.58
C ASP A 288 8.02 -4.78 4.46
N LEU A 289 7.93 -4.97 5.78
CA LEU A 289 8.92 -4.50 6.74
C LEU A 289 10.28 -5.20 6.57
N SER A 290 10.26 -6.52 6.41
CA SER A 290 11.47 -7.30 6.16
C SER A 290 12.21 -6.86 4.91
N ILE A 291 11.52 -6.75 3.78
CA ILE A 291 12.12 -6.35 2.50
C ILE A 291 12.62 -4.91 2.59
N SER A 292 11.85 -4.02 3.24
CA SER A 292 12.28 -2.64 3.48
C SER A 292 13.57 -2.57 4.30
N GLN A 293 13.70 -3.35 5.39
CA GLN A 293 14.94 -3.40 6.16
C GLN A 293 16.10 -4.01 5.38
N ILE A 294 15.87 -5.08 4.63
CA ILE A 294 16.90 -5.69 3.76
C ILE A 294 17.42 -4.68 2.74
N MET A 295 16.53 -3.86 2.16
CA MET A 295 16.91 -2.78 1.26
C MET A 295 17.71 -1.70 2.01
N GLN A 296 17.30 -1.30 3.20
CA GLN A 296 18.01 -0.31 4.01
C GLN A 296 19.44 -0.74 4.37
N GLU A 297 19.63 -2.02 4.68
CA GLU A 297 20.92 -2.60 5.10
C GLU A 297 21.85 -2.89 3.91
N LYS A 298 21.33 -3.45 2.81
CA LYS A 298 22.17 -3.93 1.70
C LYS A 298 22.42 -2.89 0.60
N VAL A 299 21.57 -1.87 0.48
CA VAL A 299 21.76 -0.83 -0.54
C VAL A 299 22.77 0.20 -0.02
N PRO A 300 23.81 0.52 -0.80
CA PRO A 300 24.79 1.55 -0.42
C PRO A 300 24.12 2.89 -0.13
N GLU A 301 24.57 3.60 0.91
CA GLU A 301 23.97 4.87 1.36
C GLU A 301 23.82 5.91 0.24
N ARG A 302 24.82 5.99 -0.64
CA ARG A 302 24.84 6.93 -1.78
C ARG A 302 23.73 6.68 -2.79
N GLU A 303 23.31 5.43 -2.98
CA GLU A 303 22.29 5.03 -3.95
C GLU A 303 20.94 4.77 -3.29
N ARG A 304 20.88 4.69 -1.96
CA ARG A 304 19.69 4.29 -1.20
C ARG A 304 18.45 5.10 -1.57
N ASN A 305 18.56 6.43 -1.57
CA ASN A 305 17.44 7.30 -1.92
C ASN A 305 16.96 7.10 -3.38
N THR A 306 17.89 6.88 -4.32
CA THR A 306 17.56 6.60 -5.72
C THR A 306 16.80 5.28 -5.84
N VAL A 307 17.32 4.23 -5.20
CA VAL A 307 16.72 2.88 -5.22
C VAL A 307 15.33 2.88 -4.60
N PHE A 308 15.13 3.52 -3.44
CA PHE A 308 13.79 3.67 -2.84
C PHE A 308 12.86 4.53 -3.69
N GLY A 309 13.35 5.60 -4.31
CA GLY A 309 12.55 6.43 -5.20
C GLY A 309 12.02 5.66 -6.42
N VAL A 310 12.88 4.85 -7.05
CA VAL A 310 12.49 3.97 -8.17
C VAL A 310 11.51 2.90 -7.71
N GLN A 311 11.79 2.24 -6.59
CA GLN A 311 10.93 1.20 -6.01
C GLN A 311 9.54 1.73 -5.68
N ASP A 312 9.44 2.86 -4.98
CA ASP A 312 8.17 3.52 -4.66
C ASP A 312 7.41 3.89 -5.95
N SER A 313 8.11 4.39 -6.98
CA SER A 313 7.50 4.73 -8.28
C SER A 313 6.90 3.51 -8.99
N ILE A 314 7.62 2.39 -9.00
CA ILE A 314 7.15 1.13 -9.60
C ILE A 314 5.98 0.56 -8.79
N ALA A 315 6.04 0.60 -7.45
CA ALA A 315 4.95 0.17 -6.60
C ALA A 315 3.66 0.98 -6.85
N GLN A 316 3.77 2.30 -6.98
CA GLN A 316 2.62 3.16 -7.30
C GLN A 316 2.08 2.90 -8.70
N PHE A 317 2.96 2.66 -9.68
CA PHE A 317 2.55 2.27 -11.03
C PHE A 317 1.69 0.99 -10.98
N PHE A 318 2.14 -0.05 -10.27
CA PHE A 318 1.38 -1.29 -10.12
C PHE A 318 0.09 -1.10 -9.31
N SER A 319 0.09 -0.22 -8.31
CA SER A 319 -1.11 0.08 -7.52
C SER A 319 -2.20 0.77 -8.34
N VAL A 320 -1.82 1.57 -9.34
CA VAL A 320 -2.75 2.23 -10.28
C VAL A 320 -3.23 1.29 -11.38
N LEU A 321 -2.45 0.27 -11.74
CA LEU A 321 -2.75 -0.64 -12.85
C LEU A 321 -3.88 -1.66 -12.54
N LYS A 322 -4.16 -1.92 -11.26
CA LYS A 322 -5.14 -2.93 -10.80
C LYS A 322 -6.57 -2.66 -11.28
#